data_AF-A0A9X8M859-F1
#
_entry.id   AF-A0A9X8M859-F1
#
_cell.length_a   1.000
_cell.length_b   1.000
_cell.length_c   1.000
_cell.angle_alpha   90.00
_cell.angle_beta   90.00
_cell.angle_gamma   90.00
#
_symmetry.space_group_name_H-M   'P 1'
#
loop_
_entity.id
_entity.type
_entity.pdbx_description
1 polymer ?
#
loop_
_entity_poly.entity_id
_entity_poly.type
_entity_poly.pdbx_seq_one_letter_code
_entity_poly.pdbx_strand_id
1 'polypeptide(L)'
;MTSLTQLSSCLEASTAVLISPEGLNQRFNKASVQLLQHLLAELLNKRLTSSMPISSPYTSVFKRIRILDSTTFQLPDPFSSVYPGAGGCSHTAGVKMQLEYDLLSGQFLHIHTGPGKQHDRTYGSLYVPTVTANDLCIRDLGYFHLKDLQHIQDKKAYYISHIKSNTRIYQKKSRP
;
A
#
# COMPACT_ATOMS: atom_id res chain seq x y z
N MET A 1 -1.64 23.86 -14.85
CA MET A 1 -0.51 23.86 -13.89
C MET A 1 -0.73 25.03 -12.95
N THR A 2 -0.87 24.80 -11.66
CA THR A 2 -0.97 25.86 -10.63
C THR A 2 0.43 26.40 -10.31
N SER A 3 0.60 27.72 -10.25
CA SER A 3 1.89 28.33 -9.91
C SER A 3 2.14 28.34 -8.40
N LEU A 4 3.41 28.44 -7.97
CA LEU A 4 3.77 28.59 -6.55
C LEU A 4 3.11 29.83 -5.91
N THR A 5 2.93 30.90 -6.68
CA THR A 5 2.23 32.11 -6.25
C THR A 5 0.76 31.81 -5.94
N GLN A 6 0.07 31.09 -6.84
CA GLN A 6 -1.32 30.69 -6.62
C GLN A 6 -1.44 29.78 -5.40
N LEU A 7 -0.55 28.80 -5.24
CA LEU A 7 -0.55 27.90 -4.08
C LEU A 7 -0.33 28.67 -2.77
N SER A 8 0.57 29.66 -2.75
CA SER A 8 0.84 30.49 -1.57
C SER A 8 -0.37 31.36 -1.20
N SER A 9 -1.00 32.00 -2.17
CA SER A 9 -2.22 32.78 -1.94
C SER A 9 -3.41 31.92 -1.49
N CYS A 10 -3.57 30.72 -2.06
CA CYS A 10 -4.60 29.77 -1.60
C CYS A 10 -4.34 29.30 -0.16
N LEU A 11 -3.08 29.09 0.21
CA LEU A 11 -2.72 28.70 1.58
C LEU A 11 -3.06 29.82 2.57
N GLU A 12 -2.70 31.07 2.24
CA GLU A 12 -3.03 32.24 3.05
C GLU A 12 -4.55 32.39 3.22
N ALA A 13 -5.31 32.31 2.13
CA ALA A 13 -6.76 32.45 2.17
C ALA A 13 -7.46 31.35 2.99
N SER A 14 -6.90 30.14 3.02
CA SER A 14 -7.50 28.99 3.72
C SER A 14 -7.03 28.81 5.17
N THR A 15 -5.85 29.32 5.53
CA THR A 15 -5.23 29.07 6.84
C THR A 15 -4.76 30.32 7.58
N ALA A 16 -4.85 31.51 6.96
CA ALA A 16 -4.26 32.77 7.42
C ALA A 16 -2.72 32.73 7.61
N VAL A 17 -2.05 31.69 7.10
CA VAL A 17 -0.58 31.57 7.15
C VAL A 17 0.03 32.22 5.93
N LEU A 18 0.79 33.29 6.16
CA LEU A 18 1.60 33.97 5.14
C LEU A 18 2.88 33.19 4.85
N ILE A 19 3.07 32.77 3.60
CA ILE A 19 4.32 32.15 3.12
C ILE A 19 4.68 32.69 1.74
N SER A 20 5.96 32.92 1.49
CA SER A 20 6.43 33.29 0.15
C SER A 20 6.41 32.07 -0.78
N PRO A 21 6.29 32.27 -2.12
CA PRO A 21 6.39 31.19 -3.10
C PRO A 21 7.67 30.36 -2.96
N GLU A 22 8.80 31.02 -2.67
CA GLU A 22 10.09 30.37 -2.43
C GLU A 22 10.10 29.58 -1.11
N GLY A 23 9.54 30.15 -0.03
CA GLY A 23 9.43 29.46 1.25
C GLY A 23 8.53 28.22 1.16
N LEU A 24 7.49 28.25 0.31
CA LEU A 24 6.66 27.08 0.01
C LEU A 24 7.44 26.03 -0.79
N ASN A 25 8.19 26.45 -1.82
CA ASN A 25 9.02 25.56 -2.62
C ASN A 25 10.05 24.80 -1.77
N GLN A 26 10.71 25.47 -0.82
CA GLN A 26 11.67 24.84 0.10
C GLN A 26 11.04 23.77 0.99
N ARG A 27 9.73 23.82 1.22
CA ARG A 27 9.00 22.77 1.93
C ARG A 27 8.69 21.56 1.05
N PHE A 28 8.82 21.63 -0.28
CA PHE A 28 8.72 20.45 -1.15
C PHE A 28 10.01 19.63 -1.13
N ASN A 29 10.19 18.89 -0.04
CA ASN A 29 11.39 18.11 0.21
C ASN A 29 11.03 16.73 0.81
N LYS A 30 12.06 15.92 1.06
CA LYS A 30 11.90 14.56 1.60
C LYS A 30 11.21 14.54 2.97
N ALA A 31 11.45 15.53 3.83
CA ALA A 31 10.83 15.60 5.15
C ALA A 31 9.31 15.82 5.04
N SER A 32 8.85 16.66 4.10
CA SER A 32 7.42 16.85 3.87
C SER A 32 6.74 15.62 3.29
N VAL A 33 7.43 14.85 2.44
CA VAL A 33 6.92 13.54 1.98
C VAL A 33 6.73 12.60 3.17
N GLN A 34 7.72 12.50 4.06
CA GLN A 34 7.61 11.69 5.27
C GLN A 34 6.46 12.18 6.17
N LEU A 35 6.30 13.50 6.37
CA LEU A 35 5.20 14.06 7.14
C LEU A 35 3.84 13.65 6.56
N LEU A 36 3.65 13.77 5.25
CA LEU A 36 2.40 13.37 4.58
C LEU A 36 2.13 11.86 4.72
N GLN A 37 3.17 11.03 4.64
CA GLN A 37 3.04 9.58 4.87
C GLN A 37 2.60 9.28 6.32
N HIS A 38 3.18 9.96 7.32
CA HIS A 38 2.79 9.79 8.72
C HIS A 38 1.35 10.28 8.96
N LEU A 39 0.98 11.46 8.45
CA LEU A 39 -0.38 11.99 8.57
C LEU A 39 -1.41 11.05 7.92
N LEU A 40 -1.10 10.51 6.74
CA LEU A 40 -1.96 9.52 6.08
C LEU A 40 -2.14 8.27 6.95
N ALA A 41 -1.05 7.74 7.50
CA ALA A 41 -1.10 6.58 8.39
C ALA A 41 -1.94 6.86 9.65
N GLU A 42 -1.76 8.01 10.29
CA GLU A 42 -2.54 8.40 11.46
C GLU A 42 -4.03 8.58 11.14
N LEU A 43 -4.36 9.27 10.05
CA LEU A 43 -5.75 9.51 9.65
C LEU A 43 -6.46 8.19 9.32
N LEU A 44 -5.81 7.30 8.58
CA LEU A 44 -6.37 6.00 8.28
C LEU A 44 -6.51 5.13 9.54
N ASN A 45 -5.52 5.13 10.44
CA ASN A 45 -5.62 4.40 11.70
C ASN A 45 -6.82 4.89 12.53
N LYS A 46 -6.99 6.22 12.66
CA LYS A 46 -8.19 6.81 13.29
C LYS A 46 -9.48 6.36 12.62
N ARG A 47 -9.53 6.29 11.28
CA ARG A 47 -10.73 5.83 10.55
C ARG A 47 -11.02 4.35 10.78
N LEU A 48 -10.00 3.50 10.72
CA LEU A 48 -10.12 2.06 10.93
C LEU A 48 -10.52 1.72 12.37
N THR A 49 -9.96 2.42 13.36
CA THR A 49 -10.28 2.22 14.79
C THR A 49 -11.61 2.86 15.21
N SER A 50 -12.04 3.93 14.54
CA SER A 50 -13.38 4.51 14.75
C SER A 50 -14.49 3.62 14.20
N SER A 51 -14.18 2.84 13.16
CA SER A 51 -15.01 1.73 12.71
C SER A 51 -14.84 0.63 13.75
N MET A 52 -15.94 0.10 14.30
CA MET A 52 -15.94 -0.72 15.52
C MET A 52 -14.74 -1.68 15.62
N PRO A 53 -14.08 -1.78 16.80
CA PRO A 53 -13.04 -2.79 16.99
C PRO A 53 -13.65 -4.13 16.60
N ILE A 54 -12.93 -4.88 15.75
CA ILE A 54 -13.34 -6.21 15.31
C ILE A 54 -13.22 -7.13 16.53
N SER A 55 -14.15 -7.00 17.48
CA SER A 55 -14.35 -7.91 18.59
C SER A 55 -14.99 -9.14 18.00
N SER A 56 -14.15 -9.97 17.42
CA SER A 56 -14.54 -11.18 16.74
C SER A 56 -13.94 -12.39 17.44
N PRO A 57 -14.64 -13.55 17.47
CA PRO A 57 -14.04 -14.84 17.83
C PRO A 57 -12.75 -15.14 17.06
N TYR A 58 -12.51 -14.51 15.90
CA TYR A 58 -11.28 -14.67 15.12
C TYR A 58 -10.01 -14.19 15.82
N THR A 59 -10.10 -13.30 16.82
CA THR A 59 -8.94 -12.87 17.62
C THR A 59 -8.33 -14.00 18.46
N SER A 60 -9.07 -15.09 18.68
CA SER A 60 -8.55 -16.33 19.29
C SER A 60 -7.62 -17.11 18.37
N VAL A 61 -7.79 -16.97 17.05
CA VAL A 61 -7.06 -17.73 16.03
C VAL A 61 -5.99 -16.87 15.34
N PHE A 62 -6.35 -15.66 14.94
CA PHE A 62 -5.47 -14.74 14.21
C PHE A 62 -4.94 -13.65 15.13
N LYS A 63 -3.62 -13.50 15.16
CA LYS A 63 -2.96 -12.42 15.91
C LYS A 63 -2.94 -11.10 15.15
N ARG A 64 -2.88 -11.17 13.81
CA ARG A 64 -3.00 -10.02 12.91
C ARG A 64 -3.74 -10.43 11.65
N ILE A 65 -4.53 -9.52 11.09
CA ILE A 65 -5.14 -9.68 9.77
C ILE A 65 -4.49 -8.68 8.84
N ARG A 66 -3.55 -9.14 8.02
CA ARG A 66 -2.74 -8.32 7.12
C ARG A 66 -3.45 -8.17 5.78
N ILE A 67 -3.86 -6.94 5.46
CA ILE A 67 -4.41 -6.60 4.15
C ILE A 67 -3.34 -5.84 3.38
N LEU A 68 -2.97 -6.37 2.21
CA LEU A 68 -2.06 -5.71 1.27
C LEU A 68 -2.83 -5.34 0.01
N ASP A 69 -2.82 -4.05 -0.32
CA ASP A 69 -3.44 -3.50 -1.51
C ASP A 69 -2.58 -2.40 -2.14
N SER A 70 -2.86 -2.07 -3.40
CA SER A 70 -2.18 -0.97 -4.10
C SER A 70 -3.14 -0.07 -4.84
N THR A 71 -2.80 1.21 -4.90
CA THR A 71 -3.50 2.22 -5.70
C THR A 71 -2.51 2.90 -6.62
N THR A 72 -2.89 3.13 -7.87
CA THR A 72 -2.04 3.79 -8.86
C THR A 72 -2.67 5.09 -9.33
N PHE A 73 -1.85 6.14 -9.48
CA PHE A 73 -2.23 7.46 -9.96
C PHE A 73 -1.40 7.80 -11.19
N GLN A 74 -2.02 8.39 -12.20
CA GLN A 74 -1.31 8.93 -13.35
C GLN A 74 -0.64 10.25 -12.99
N LEU A 75 0.54 10.48 -13.54
CA LEU A 75 1.28 11.73 -13.40
C LEU A 75 1.48 12.38 -14.77
N PRO A 76 1.74 13.69 -14.83
CA PRO A 76 2.20 14.34 -16.05
C PRO A 76 3.48 13.71 -16.60
N ASP A 77 3.61 13.64 -17.93
CA ASP A 77 4.76 13.04 -18.62
C ASP A 77 6.16 13.54 -18.20
N PRO A 78 6.36 14.81 -17.80
CA PRO A 78 7.65 15.26 -17.30
C PRO A 78 8.20 14.46 -16.10
N PHE A 79 7.35 13.73 -15.37
CA PHE A 79 7.76 12.89 -14.24
C PHE A 79 8.16 11.47 -14.63
N SER A 80 8.10 11.10 -15.91
CA SER A 80 8.33 9.73 -16.40
C SER A 80 9.72 9.18 -16.08
N SER A 81 10.73 10.05 -15.98
CA SER A 81 12.11 9.67 -15.61
C SER A 81 12.21 9.16 -14.16
N VAL A 82 11.40 9.71 -13.25
CA VAL A 82 11.41 9.34 -11.83
C VAL A 82 10.32 8.32 -11.51
N TYR A 83 9.15 8.45 -12.13
CA TYR A 83 7.97 7.64 -11.90
C TYR A 83 7.45 7.04 -13.22
N PRO A 84 8.15 6.05 -13.80
CA PRO A 84 7.71 5.44 -15.04
C PRO A 84 6.38 4.70 -14.85
N GLY A 85 5.42 5.01 -15.74
CA GLY A 85 4.12 4.37 -15.79
C GLY A 85 4.16 3.00 -16.47
N ALA A 86 3.10 2.22 -16.29
CA ALA A 86 2.99 0.88 -16.88
C ALA A 86 2.85 0.89 -18.43
N GLY A 87 2.53 2.06 -19.02
CA GLY A 87 2.15 2.19 -20.42
C GLY A 87 0.71 1.73 -20.66
N GLY A 88 0.07 2.25 -21.72
CA GLY A 88 -1.27 1.80 -22.17
C GLY A 88 -2.38 2.85 -22.15
N CYS A 89 -2.28 3.90 -21.33
CA CYS A 89 -3.23 5.01 -21.31
C CYS A 89 -2.45 6.32 -21.40
N SER A 90 -2.40 6.94 -22.58
CA SER A 90 -1.93 8.31 -22.99
C SER A 90 -0.74 9.00 -22.29
N HIS A 91 -0.36 8.66 -21.07
CA HIS A 91 0.70 9.23 -20.24
C HIS A 91 1.71 8.13 -19.89
N THR A 92 2.97 8.54 -19.88
CA THR A 92 4.17 7.71 -19.68
C THR A 92 4.62 7.68 -18.22
N ALA A 93 4.03 8.50 -17.36
CA ALA A 93 4.35 8.62 -15.94
C ALA A 93 3.20 8.17 -15.03
N GLY A 94 3.53 7.53 -13.92
CA GLY A 94 2.56 7.13 -12.92
C GLY A 94 3.22 6.72 -11.62
N VAL A 95 2.53 6.94 -10.51
CA VAL A 95 2.97 6.56 -9.17
C VAL A 95 2.05 5.48 -8.62
N LYS A 96 2.63 4.46 -8.00
CA LYS A 96 1.91 3.42 -7.28
C LYS A 96 2.18 3.54 -5.80
N MET A 97 1.12 3.56 -5.01
CA MET A 97 1.18 3.45 -3.56
C MET A 97 0.78 2.04 -3.16
N GLN A 98 1.67 1.36 -2.47
CA GLN A 98 1.49 0.03 -1.89
C GLN A 98 1.27 0.19 -0.39
N LEU A 99 0.28 -0.51 0.13
CA LEU A 99 -0.12 -0.40 1.51
C LEU A 99 -0.41 -1.77 2.12
N GLU A 100 0.32 -2.14 3.17
CA GLU A 100 -0.03 -3.25 4.05
C GLU A 100 -0.35 -2.73 5.47
N TYR A 101 -1.49 -3.13 6.01
CA TYR A 101 -1.92 -2.79 7.37
C TYR A 101 -2.54 -3.99 8.09
N ASP A 102 -2.49 -3.96 9.41
CA ASP A 102 -3.20 -4.91 10.26
C ASP A 102 -4.61 -4.38 10.55
N LEU A 103 -5.61 -5.10 10.07
CA LEU A 103 -7.02 -4.74 10.23
C LEU A 103 -7.47 -4.81 11.70
N LEU A 104 -6.88 -5.68 12.53
CA LEU A 104 -7.30 -5.82 13.93
C LEU A 104 -6.88 -4.63 14.79
N SER A 105 -5.64 -4.16 14.62
CA SER A 105 -5.11 -3.01 15.36
C SER A 105 -5.28 -1.67 14.64
N GLY A 106 -5.54 -1.69 13.33
CA GLY A 106 -5.48 -0.50 12.48
C GLY A 106 -4.06 -0.04 12.16
N GLN A 107 -3.02 -0.77 12.61
CA GLN A 107 -1.63 -0.36 12.46
C GLN A 107 -1.12 -0.58 11.03
N PHE A 108 -0.43 0.43 10.50
CA PHE A 108 0.33 0.33 9.25
C PHE A 108 1.57 -0.53 9.45
N LEU A 109 1.70 -1.55 8.59
CA LEU A 109 2.86 -2.44 8.59
C LEU A 109 3.89 -1.93 7.59
N HIS A 110 3.46 -1.65 6.35
CA HIS A 110 4.32 -1.14 5.28
C HIS A 110 3.58 -0.14 4.40
N ILE A 111 4.23 1.00 4.11
CA ILE A 111 3.76 1.98 3.12
C ILE A 111 4.92 2.22 2.16
N HIS A 112 4.66 2.09 0.87
CA HIS A 112 5.68 2.33 -0.15
C HIS A 112 5.09 3.06 -1.35
N THR A 113 5.77 4.11 -1.76
CA THR A 113 5.47 4.88 -2.96
C THR A 113 6.54 4.62 -3.99
N GLY A 114 6.15 4.15 -5.17
CA GLY A 114 7.09 3.81 -6.24
C GLY A 114 6.54 4.02 -7.64
N PRO A 115 7.26 3.58 -8.68
CA PRO A 115 6.81 3.68 -10.06
C PRO A 115 5.51 2.94 -10.32
N GLY A 116 4.65 3.51 -11.16
CA GLY A 116 3.36 2.94 -11.56
C GLY A 116 3.50 1.57 -12.25
N LYS A 117 4.62 1.35 -12.96
CA LYS A 117 4.94 0.08 -13.62
C LYS A 117 5.29 -1.06 -12.67
N GLN A 118 5.55 -0.79 -11.39
CA GLN A 118 5.98 -1.80 -10.45
C GLN A 118 4.90 -2.87 -10.24
N HIS A 119 5.26 -4.14 -10.41
CA HIS A 119 4.34 -5.26 -10.25
C HIS A 119 4.04 -5.55 -8.77
N ASP A 120 2.77 -5.76 -8.47
CA ASP A 120 2.25 -6.02 -7.13
C ASP A 120 2.85 -7.29 -6.53
N ARG A 121 2.97 -8.35 -7.34
CA ARG A 121 3.67 -9.60 -6.97
C ARG A 121 5.06 -9.35 -6.38
N THR A 122 5.88 -8.51 -7.00
CA THR A 122 7.24 -8.24 -6.51
C THR A 122 7.20 -7.58 -5.14
N TYR A 123 6.27 -6.65 -4.94
CA TYR A 123 6.06 -6.01 -3.65
C TYR A 123 5.59 -7.02 -2.58
N GLY A 124 4.60 -7.85 -2.91
CA GLY A 124 4.12 -8.90 -2.02
C GLY A 124 5.24 -9.83 -1.55
N SER A 125 6.11 -10.26 -2.46
CA SER A 125 7.24 -11.15 -2.13
C SER A 125 8.30 -10.51 -1.23
N LEU A 126 8.50 -9.18 -1.31
CA LEU A 126 9.47 -8.47 -0.45
C LEU A 126 9.11 -8.53 1.03
N TYR A 127 7.82 -8.51 1.36
CA TYR A 127 7.34 -8.41 2.74
C TYR A 127 6.77 -9.71 3.31
N VAL A 128 6.65 -10.77 2.51
CA VAL A 128 6.33 -12.13 2.96
C VAL A 128 7.22 -12.61 4.13
N PRO A 129 8.54 -12.33 4.17
CA PRO A 129 9.37 -12.71 5.30
C PRO A 129 8.97 -12.10 6.66
N THR A 130 8.18 -11.01 6.66
CA THR A 130 7.68 -10.35 7.88
C THR A 130 6.44 -11.01 8.49
N VAL A 131 5.88 -12.01 7.80
CA VAL A 131 4.73 -12.80 8.25
C VAL A 131 5.16 -13.70 9.41
N THR A 132 4.35 -13.70 10.46
CA THR A 132 4.56 -14.50 11.67
C THR A 132 3.44 -15.52 11.85
N ALA A 133 3.66 -16.51 12.72
CA ALA A 133 2.64 -17.50 13.05
C ALA A 133 1.31 -16.83 13.45
N ASN A 134 0.19 -17.44 13.04
CA ASN A 134 -1.16 -16.93 13.28
C ASN A 134 -1.49 -15.58 12.62
N ASP A 135 -0.67 -15.07 11.71
CA ASP A 135 -1.12 -14.00 10.81
C ASP A 135 -2.10 -14.55 9.76
N LEU A 136 -3.10 -13.76 9.38
CA LEU A 136 -3.93 -14.01 8.21
C LEU A 136 -3.58 -13.00 7.12
N CYS A 137 -3.04 -13.44 5.99
CA CYS A 137 -2.74 -12.59 4.85
C CYS A 137 -3.92 -12.58 3.86
N ILE A 138 -4.51 -11.41 3.60
CA ILE A 138 -5.55 -11.24 2.59
C ILE A 138 -4.97 -10.40 1.46
N ARG A 139 -4.87 -10.98 0.26
CA ARG A 139 -4.21 -10.37 -0.89
C ARG A 139 -4.95 -10.73 -2.17
N ASP A 140 -5.07 -9.76 -3.08
CA ASP A 140 -5.74 -9.97 -4.37
C ASP A 140 -4.93 -10.86 -5.34
N LEU A 141 -5.42 -10.99 -6.57
CA LEU A 141 -4.77 -11.79 -7.61
C LEU A 141 -3.41 -11.21 -8.07
N GLY A 142 -3.22 -9.89 -7.97
CA GLY A 142 -1.98 -9.20 -8.35
C GLY A 142 -0.78 -9.67 -7.52
N TYR A 143 -1.01 -10.09 -6.28
CA TYR A 143 0.01 -10.63 -5.37
C TYR A 143 0.15 -12.16 -5.41
N PHE A 144 -0.61 -12.87 -6.25
CA PHE A 144 -0.61 -14.33 -6.24
C PHE A 144 0.76 -14.91 -6.66
N HIS A 145 1.39 -15.65 -5.75
CA HIS A 145 2.65 -16.34 -6.00
C HIS A 145 2.80 -17.60 -5.13
N LEU A 146 2.95 -18.77 -5.77
CA LEU A 146 2.95 -20.06 -5.06
C LEU A 146 4.07 -20.17 -4.01
N LYS A 147 5.26 -19.60 -4.26
CA LYS A 147 6.35 -19.61 -3.28
C LYS A 147 6.02 -18.79 -2.03
N ASP A 148 5.28 -17.70 -2.21
CA ASP A 148 4.87 -16.83 -1.11
C ASP A 148 3.80 -17.52 -0.27
N LEU A 149 2.84 -18.20 -0.91
CA LEU A 149 1.84 -19.01 -0.21
C LEU A 149 2.48 -20.15 0.59
N GLN A 150 3.48 -20.83 0.02
CA GLN A 150 4.25 -21.85 0.71
C GLN A 150 4.98 -21.26 1.94
N HIS A 151 5.61 -20.09 1.79
CA HIS A 151 6.30 -19.43 2.90
C HIS A 151 5.33 -19.07 4.05
N ILE A 152 4.15 -18.54 3.73
CA ILE A 152 3.11 -18.23 4.72
C ILE A 152 2.71 -19.51 5.47
N GLN A 153 2.50 -20.62 4.75
CA GLN A 153 2.20 -21.92 5.35
C GLN A 153 3.33 -22.44 6.25
N ASP A 154 4.58 -22.33 5.81
CA ASP A 154 5.76 -22.76 6.57
C ASP A 154 5.92 -21.96 7.88
N LYS A 155 5.46 -20.71 7.90
CA LYS A 155 5.39 -19.86 9.10
C LYS A 155 4.23 -20.19 10.03
N LYS A 156 3.41 -21.19 9.72
CA LYS A 156 2.15 -21.52 10.44
C LYS A 156 1.19 -20.32 10.45
N ALA A 157 1.16 -19.59 9.34
CA ALA A 157 0.24 -18.49 9.08
C ALA A 157 -0.80 -18.91 8.03
N TYR A 158 -1.82 -18.08 7.85
CA TYR A 158 -2.96 -18.33 6.99
C TYR A 158 -2.99 -17.33 5.83
N TYR A 159 -3.65 -17.70 4.73
CA TYR A 159 -3.85 -16.80 3.60
C TYR A 159 -5.22 -16.97 2.94
N ILE A 160 -5.73 -15.86 2.40
CA ILE A 160 -6.87 -15.81 1.48
C ILE A 160 -6.38 -15.07 0.24
N SER A 161 -6.50 -15.71 -0.92
CA SER A 161 -6.16 -15.10 -2.20
C SER A 161 -6.99 -15.70 -3.31
N HIS A 162 -7.21 -14.91 -4.37
CA HIS A 162 -7.80 -15.42 -5.60
C HIS A 162 -6.83 -16.37 -6.29
N ILE A 163 -7.33 -17.54 -6.69
CA ILE A 163 -6.54 -18.46 -7.49
C ILE A 163 -6.37 -17.92 -8.91
N LYS A 164 -5.13 -17.93 -9.40
CA LYS A 164 -4.83 -17.56 -10.78
C LYS A 164 -5.30 -18.66 -11.74
N SER A 165 -5.98 -18.28 -12.83
CA SER A 165 -6.61 -19.22 -13.78
C SER A 165 -5.67 -20.27 -14.38
N ASN A 166 -4.39 -19.95 -14.53
CA ASN A 166 -3.39 -20.87 -15.04
C ASN A 166 -2.75 -21.78 -13.94
N THR A 167 -3.30 -21.78 -12.73
CA THR A 167 -2.85 -22.64 -11.63
C THR A 167 -3.45 -24.03 -11.78
N ARG A 168 -2.60 -25.05 -11.80
CA ARG A 168 -3.03 -26.45 -11.80
C ARG A 168 -3.29 -26.92 -10.38
N ILE A 169 -4.50 -27.40 -10.11
CA ILE A 169 -4.89 -27.95 -8.82
C ILE A 169 -4.80 -29.47 -8.90
N TYR A 170 -4.08 -30.06 -7.96
CA TYR A 170 -3.95 -31.50 -7.83
C TYR A 170 -4.55 -31.92 -6.49
N GLN A 171 -5.42 -32.92 -6.51
CA GLN A 171 -5.83 -33.58 -5.28
C GLN A 171 -4.72 -34.53 -4.85
N LYS A 172 -4.16 -34.30 -3.65
CA LYS A 172 -3.23 -35.26 -3.06
C LYS A 172 -4.03 -36.53 -2.77
N LYS A 173 -3.78 -37.59 -3.54
CA LYS A 173 -4.25 -38.92 -3.14
C LYS A 173 -3.59 -39.22 -1.79
N SER A 174 -4.39 -39.52 -0.76
CA SER A 174 -3.91 -40.38 0.32
C SER A 174 -3.25 -41.57 -0.37
N ARG A 175 -1.97 -41.82 -0.07
CA ARG A 175 -1.06 -42.69 -0.86
C ARG A 175 -1.76 -43.98 -1.38
N PRO A 176 -1.30 -44.55 -2.52
CA PRO A 176 -1.72 -45.90 -2.90
C PRO A 176 -1.49 -46.89 -1.77
#